data_AF-A0A645CYP8-F1
#
_entry.id   AF-A0A645CYP8-F1
#
_cell.length_a   1.000
_cell.length_b   1.000
_cell.length_c   1.000
_cell.angle_alpha   90.00
_cell.angle_beta   90.00
_cell.angle_gamma   90.00
#
_symmetry.space_group_name_H-M   'P 1'
#
loop_
_entity.id
_entity.type
_entity.pdbx_description
1 polymer ?
#
loop_
_entity_poly.entity_id
_entity_poly.type
_entity_poly.pdbx_seq_one_letter_code
_entity_poly.pdbx_strand_id
1 'polypeptide(L)'
;MGFIKIIGEYLPQNSTGIVNDLGYVLAHSVPLNNGVSVATLSTVGVITGLDGSGFSGISLAGSIARLFATATGASTATLTALGQICAIWVGGGTIIPWAIIPVAAVCKVSPFELARRNLVPVAIGIIATSIFALFLL
;
A
#
# COMPACT_ATOMS: atom_id res chain seq x y z
N MET A 1 -7.30 20.20 -15.00
CA MET A 1 -8.50 21.07 -15.06
C MET A 1 -9.62 20.59 -16.00
N GLY A 2 -9.50 19.44 -16.68
CA GLY A 2 -10.56 18.95 -17.59
C GLY A 2 -11.76 18.28 -16.90
N PHE A 3 -11.54 17.63 -15.75
CA PHE A 3 -12.57 16.84 -15.06
C PHE A 3 -13.73 17.69 -14.53
N ILE A 4 -13.45 18.85 -13.92
CA ILE A 4 -14.49 19.78 -13.41
C ILE A 4 -15.32 20.39 -14.54
N LYS A 5 -14.71 20.59 -15.72
CA LYS A 5 -15.40 21.16 -16.89
C LYS A 5 -16.42 20.21 -17.54
N ILE A 6 -16.26 18.90 -17.34
CA ILE A 6 -17.15 17.87 -17.88
C ILE A 6 -18.31 17.58 -16.93
N ILE A 7 -18.05 17.58 -15.62
CA ILE A 7 -19.03 17.15 -14.62
C ILE A 7 -19.76 18.33 -13.99
N GLY A 8 -19.25 19.56 -14.04
CA GLY A 8 -19.87 20.73 -13.40
C GLY A 8 -19.59 20.83 -11.89
N GLU A 9 -19.93 21.97 -11.28
CA GLU A 9 -19.77 22.23 -9.84
C GLU A 9 -20.95 21.64 -9.03
N TYR A 10 -21.02 20.32 -8.95
CA TYR A 10 -22.01 19.62 -8.11
C TYR A 10 -21.49 19.31 -6.70
N LEU A 11 -20.23 19.62 -6.42
CA LEU A 11 -19.65 19.43 -5.09
C LEU A 11 -20.04 20.61 -4.18
N PRO A 12 -20.34 20.37 -2.88
CA PRO A 12 -20.59 21.43 -1.92
C PRO A 12 -19.46 22.46 -1.90
N GLN A 13 -19.75 23.74 -1.63
CA GLN A 13 -18.74 24.83 -1.66
C GLN A 13 -17.52 24.60 -0.74
N ASN A 14 -17.65 23.76 0.29
CA ASN A 14 -16.55 23.37 1.19
C ASN A 14 -15.82 22.07 0.79
N SER A 15 -16.23 21.40 -0.28
CA SER A 15 -15.61 20.15 -0.73
C SER A 15 -14.23 20.43 -1.31
N THR A 16 -13.24 19.68 -0.83
CA THR A 16 -11.87 19.72 -1.36
C THR A 16 -11.60 18.56 -2.33
N GLY A 17 -12.68 17.90 -2.80
CA GLY A 17 -12.67 16.69 -3.63
C GLY A 17 -12.95 15.43 -2.80
N ILE A 18 -13.60 14.44 -3.42
CA ILE A 18 -14.16 13.26 -2.70
C ILE A 18 -13.13 12.50 -1.86
N VAL A 19 -11.90 12.34 -2.34
CA VAL A 19 -10.82 11.64 -1.62
C VAL A 19 -10.39 12.41 -0.38
N ASN A 20 -10.36 13.73 -0.47
CA ASN A 20 -9.90 14.61 0.59
C ASN A 20 -10.99 14.78 1.67
N ASP A 21 -12.26 14.85 1.25
CA ASP A 21 -13.42 14.87 2.13
C ASP A 21 -13.60 13.52 2.87
N LEU A 22 -13.45 12.39 2.16
CA LEU A 22 -13.40 11.05 2.78
C LEU A 22 -12.25 10.96 3.79
N GLY A 23 -11.07 11.48 3.42
CA GLY A 23 -9.91 11.55 4.31
C GLY A 23 -10.20 12.35 5.59
N TYR A 24 -10.86 13.51 5.47
CA TYR A 24 -11.24 14.35 6.60
C TYR A 24 -12.23 13.65 7.55
N VAL A 25 -13.23 12.95 7.00
CA VAL A 25 -14.22 12.19 7.78
C VAL A 25 -13.58 10.95 8.43
N LEU A 26 -12.71 10.23 7.71
CA LEU A 26 -11.97 9.10 8.26
C LEU A 26 -11.06 9.56 9.41
N ALA A 27 -10.44 10.73 9.27
CA ALA A 27 -9.57 11.31 10.28
C ALA A 27 -10.27 11.66 11.59
N HIS A 28 -11.55 12.04 11.52
CA HIS A 28 -12.37 12.29 12.71
C HIS A 28 -12.94 11.00 13.33
N SER A 29 -13.06 9.92 12.54
CA SER A 29 -13.74 8.69 12.95
C SER A 29 -12.79 7.58 13.42
N VAL A 30 -11.54 7.60 12.95
CA VAL A 30 -10.50 6.62 13.27
C VAL A 30 -9.43 7.31 14.11
N PRO A 31 -8.97 6.71 15.23
CA PRO A 31 -7.84 7.24 15.97
C PRO A 31 -6.57 7.16 15.10
N LEU A 32 -6.28 8.24 14.38
CA LEU A 32 -5.14 8.33 13.48
C LEU A 32 -3.86 8.45 14.30
N ASN A 33 -3.15 7.33 14.43
CA ASN A 33 -1.80 7.28 14.98
C ASN A 33 -0.83 6.57 14.01
N ASN A 34 0.46 6.61 14.31
CA ASN A 34 1.49 6.00 13.46
C ASN A 34 1.27 4.48 13.30
N GLY A 35 0.78 3.80 14.34
CA GLY A 35 0.40 2.38 14.32
C GLY A 35 -0.65 2.05 13.27
N VAL A 36 -1.76 2.79 13.27
CA VAL A 36 -2.86 2.62 12.30
C VAL A 36 -2.38 2.95 10.88
N SER A 37 -1.56 3.98 10.74
CA SER A 37 -0.99 4.39 9.44
C SER A 37 -0.12 3.29 8.84
N VAL A 38 0.80 2.73 9.63
CA VAL A 38 1.66 1.61 9.23
C VAL A 38 0.83 0.38 8.87
N ALA A 39 -0.10 -0.03 9.73
CA ALA A 39 -0.94 -1.20 9.49
C ALA A 39 -1.77 -1.04 8.19
N THR A 40 -2.32 0.15 7.97
CA THR A 40 -3.11 0.45 6.77
C THR A 40 -2.26 0.38 5.51
N LEU A 41 -1.10 1.05 5.48
CA LEU A 41 -0.24 1.07 4.30
C LEU A 41 0.35 -0.30 3.98
N SER A 42 0.78 -1.06 5.00
CA SER A 42 1.24 -2.44 4.80
C SER A 42 0.13 -3.32 4.21
N THR A 43 -1.10 -3.19 4.72
CA THR A 43 -2.26 -3.96 4.24
C THR A 43 -2.63 -3.59 2.80
N VAL A 44 -2.66 -2.29 2.48
CA VAL A 44 -2.89 -1.80 1.11
C VAL A 44 -1.83 -2.33 0.15
N GLY A 45 -0.56 -2.30 0.55
CA GLY A 45 0.54 -2.87 -0.22
C GLY A 45 0.32 -4.36 -0.49
N VAL A 46 0.01 -5.14 0.55
CA VAL A 46 -0.27 -6.57 0.43
C VAL A 46 -1.42 -6.83 -0.54
N ILE A 47 -2.57 -6.16 -0.37
CA ILE A 47 -3.77 -6.37 -1.19
C ILE A 47 -3.50 -6.00 -2.65
N THR A 48 -2.89 -4.84 -2.90
CA THR A 48 -2.60 -4.39 -4.28
C THR A 48 -1.56 -5.26 -4.96
N GLY A 49 -0.67 -5.90 -4.20
CA GLY A 49 0.28 -6.88 -4.72
C GLY A 49 -0.34 -8.23 -5.07
N LEU A 50 -1.56 -8.56 -4.59
CA LEU A 50 -2.17 -9.87 -4.84
C LEU A 50 -2.40 -10.16 -6.32
N ASP A 51 -2.48 -9.14 -7.17
CA ASP A 51 -2.56 -9.24 -8.64
C ASP A 51 -1.24 -9.76 -9.29
N GLY A 52 -0.17 -9.95 -8.52
CA GLY A 52 1.13 -10.38 -9.05
C GLY A 52 1.91 -9.29 -9.74
N SER A 53 1.60 -8.03 -9.43
CA SER A 53 2.36 -6.86 -9.82
C SER A 53 2.78 -6.09 -8.59
N GLY A 54 4.09 -5.84 -8.46
CA GLY A 54 4.64 -5.02 -7.38
C GLY A 54 4.34 -3.52 -7.51
N PHE A 55 3.76 -3.09 -8.62
CA PHE A 55 3.60 -1.67 -8.96
C PHE A 55 2.12 -1.23 -9.05
N SER A 56 1.17 -2.17 -8.97
CA SER A 56 -0.27 -1.87 -9.09
C SER A 56 -0.79 -0.93 -7.99
N GLY A 57 -0.10 -0.86 -6.85
CA GLY A 57 -0.48 -0.03 -5.71
C GLY A 57 0.21 1.34 -5.61
N ILE A 58 1.07 1.77 -6.55
CA ILE A 58 1.88 3.01 -6.42
C ILE A 58 1.02 4.23 -6.10
N SER A 59 0.03 4.51 -6.95
CA SER A 59 -0.81 5.70 -6.84
C SER A 59 -1.66 5.67 -5.57
N LEU A 60 -2.16 4.49 -5.20
CA LEU A 60 -3.00 4.31 -4.02
C LEU A 60 -2.18 4.46 -2.73
N ALA A 61 -1.01 3.83 -2.63
CA ALA A 61 -0.13 3.95 -1.48
C ALA A 61 0.30 5.41 -1.25
N GLY A 62 0.70 6.13 -2.30
CA GLY A 62 1.06 7.55 -2.18
C GLY A 62 -0.10 8.44 -1.73
N SER A 63 -1.29 8.20 -2.28
CA SER A 63 -2.49 8.97 -1.91
C SER A 63 -2.87 8.74 -0.44
N ILE A 64 -2.91 7.48 0.00
CA ILE A 64 -3.25 7.12 1.38
C ILE A 64 -2.16 7.60 2.35
N ALA A 65 -0.89 7.40 2.02
CA ALA A 65 0.23 7.88 2.83
C ALA A 65 0.17 9.39 3.05
N ARG A 66 -0.19 10.16 2.02
CA ARG A 66 -0.35 11.61 2.13
C ARG A 66 -1.50 11.98 3.07
N LEU A 67 -2.64 11.29 2.99
CA LEU A 67 -3.77 11.51 3.89
C LEU A 67 -3.38 11.27 5.36
N PHE A 68 -2.74 10.14 5.66
CA PHE A 68 -2.29 9.84 7.02
C PHE A 68 -1.24 10.83 7.50
N ALA A 69 -0.22 11.13 6.68
CA ALA A 69 0.82 12.11 7.02
C ALA A 69 0.25 13.50 7.32
N THR A 70 -0.76 13.97 6.56
CA THR A 70 -1.39 15.27 6.83
C THR A 70 -2.13 15.31 8.17
N ALA A 71 -2.63 14.16 8.63
CA ALA A 71 -3.43 14.08 9.84
C ALA A 71 -2.62 13.71 11.09
N THR A 72 -1.54 12.94 10.95
CA THR A 72 -0.68 12.50 12.08
C THR A 72 0.63 13.28 12.19
N GLY A 73 1.01 14.05 11.16
CA GLY A 73 2.32 14.70 11.06
C GLY A 73 3.46 13.77 10.65
N ALA A 74 3.16 12.51 10.34
CA ALA A 74 4.16 11.50 10.02
C ALA A 74 4.75 11.67 8.60
N SER A 75 5.89 11.02 8.33
CA SER A 75 6.55 11.10 7.02
C SER A 75 5.74 10.42 5.91
N THR A 76 5.28 11.22 4.92
CA THR A 76 4.61 10.69 3.71
C THR A 76 5.53 9.74 2.95
N ALA A 77 6.83 10.05 2.87
CA ALA A 77 7.80 9.24 2.15
C ALA A 77 7.97 7.86 2.80
N THR A 78 8.07 7.80 4.13
CA THR A 78 8.20 6.56 4.89
C THR A 78 6.95 5.68 4.74
N LEU A 79 5.75 6.26 4.87
CA LEU A 79 4.48 5.54 4.69
C LEU A 79 4.29 5.04 3.26
N THR A 80 4.65 5.86 2.25
CA THR A 80 4.59 5.44 0.84
C THR A 80 5.56 4.29 0.58
N ALA A 81 6.80 4.41 1.06
CA ALA A 81 7.82 3.38 0.88
C ALA A 81 7.39 2.06 1.52
N LEU A 82 6.81 2.09 2.73
CA LEU A 82 6.28 0.89 3.39
C LEU A 82 5.23 0.18 2.52
N GLY A 83 4.23 0.92 2.04
CA GLY A 83 3.19 0.34 1.17
C GLY A 83 3.76 -0.23 -0.13
N GLN A 84 4.75 0.43 -0.73
CA GLN A 84 5.43 -0.05 -1.93
C GLN A 84 6.26 -1.32 -1.69
N ILE A 85 7.01 -1.37 -0.60
CA ILE A 85 7.78 -2.57 -0.23
C ILE A 85 6.82 -3.75 -0.05
N CYS A 86 5.70 -3.56 0.66
CA CYS A 86 4.69 -4.59 0.83
C CYS A 86 4.08 -5.05 -0.52
N ALA A 87 3.79 -4.13 -1.44
CA ALA A 87 3.28 -4.49 -2.77
C ALA A 87 4.30 -5.30 -3.58
N ILE A 88 5.57 -4.89 -3.58
CA ILE A 88 6.66 -5.60 -4.28
C ILE A 88 6.90 -6.97 -3.65
N TRP A 89 6.89 -7.07 -2.33
CA TRP A 89 7.10 -8.32 -1.62
C TRP A 89 5.89 -9.25 -1.63
N VAL A 90 4.75 -8.83 -2.15
CA VAL A 90 3.63 -9.73 -2.44
C VAL A 90 3.60 -10.03 -3.93
N GLY A 91 3.38 -9.00 -4.74
CA GLY A 91 3.15 -9.12 -6.18
C GLY A 91 4.39 -9.06 -7.05
N GLY A 92 5.48 -8.47 -6.59
CA GLY A 92 6.69 -8.24 -7.39
C GLY A 92 7.59 -9.46 -7.62
N GLY A 93 7.16 -10.67 -7.23
CA GLY A 93 7.88 -11.91 -7.55
C GLY A 93 8.39 -12.70 -6.34
N THR A 94 7.60 -12.78 -5.27
CA THR A 94 7.96 -13.54 -4.06
C THR A 94 6.96 -14.65 -3.75
N ILE A 95 5.68 -14.31 -3.50
CA ILE A 95 4.67 -15.26 -2.98
C ILE A 95 3.47 -15.46 -3.91
N ILE A 96 3.32 -14.64 -4.94
CA ILE A 96 2.26 -14.81 -5.93
C ILE A 96 2.75 -15.76 -7.04
N PRO A 97 2.14 -16.95 -7.23
CA PRO A 97 2.67 -17.99 -8.11
C PRO A 97 2.88 -17.54 -9.56
N TRP A 98 1.97 -16.71 -10.10
CA TRP A 98 2.09 -16.21 -11.47
C TRP A 98 3.15 -15.11 -11.63
N ALA A 99 3.56 -14.45 -10.54
CA ALA A 99 4.64 -13.47 -10.56
C ALA A 99 6.05 -14.10 -10.52
N ILE A 100 6.16 -15.40 -10.21
CA ILE A 100 7.45 -16.10 -10.03
C ILE A 100 7.69 -17.23 -11.04
N ILE A 101 6.89 -17.29 -12.11
CA ILE A 101 7.03 -18.32 -13.16
C ILE A 101 8.46 -18.37 -13.73
N PRO A 102 9.11 -17.24 -14.08
CA PRO A 102 10.47 -17.28 -14.64
C PRO A 102 11.50 -17.85 -13.64
N VAL A 103 11.40 -17.46 -12.37
CA VAL A 103 12.31 -17.93 -11.31
C VAL A 103 12.09 -19.41 -11.03
N ALA A 104 10.84 -19.85 -10.94
CA ALA A 104 10.47 -21.25 -10.75
C ALA A 104 11.00 -22.13 -11.91
N ALA A 105 10.95 -21.64 -13.15
CA ALA A 105 11.49 -22.33 -14.31
C ALA A 105 13.02 -22.51 -14.23
N VAL A 106 13.75 -21.47 -13.83
CA VAL A 106 15.21 -21.55 -13.62
C VAL A 106 15.57 -22.52 -12.47
N CYS A 107 14.81 -22.46 -11.37
CA CYS A 107 15.02 -23.32 -10.21
C CYS A 107 14.49 -24.76 -10.40
N LYS A 108 13.79 -25.05 -11.52
CA LYS A 108 13.18 -26.34 -11.82
C LYS A 108 12.23 -26.85 -10.73
N VAL A 109 11.48 -25.93 -10.12
CA VAL A 109 10.46 -26.23 -9.09
C VAL A 109 9.10 -25.71 -9.55
N SER A 110 8.02 -26.17 -8.92
CA SER A 110 6.70 -25.60 -9.22
C SER A 110 6.58 -24.17 -8.67
N PRO A 111 5.93 -23.23 -9.38
CA PRO A 111 5.70 -21.87 -8.86
C PRO A 111 4.95 -21.87 -7.53
N PHE A 112 4.00 -22.78 -7.34
CA PHE A 112 3.26 -22.91 -6.07
C PHE A 112 4.15 -23.36 -4.91
N GLU A 113 5.09 -24.29 -5.15
CA GLU A 113 6.06 -24.71 -4.12
C GLU A 113 7.01 -23.57 -3.75
N LEU A 114 7.50 -22.82 -4.75
CA LEU A 114 8.37 -21.67 -4.53
C LEU A 114 7.65 -20.57 -3.73
N ALA A 115 6.43 -20.22 -4.13
CA ALA A 115 5.58 -19.28 -3.40
C ALA A 115 5.39 -19.70 -1.94
N ARG A 116 5.06 -20.99 -1.70
CA ARG A 116 4.84 -21.52 -0.37
C ARG A 116 6.10 -21.43 0.51
N ARG A 117 7.28 -21.70 -0.04
CA ARG A 117 8.56 -21.54 0.68
C ARG A 117 8.84 -20.08 1.02
N ASN A 118 8.43 -19.16 0.16
CA ASN A 118 8.64 -17.73 0.35
C ASN A 118 7.64 -17.08 1.33
N LEU A 119 6.51 -17.71 1.64
CA LEU A 119 5.49 -17.14 2.53
C LEU A 119 6.06 -16.74 3.91
N VAL A 120 6.80 -17.64 4.55
CA VAL A 120 7.38 -17.40 5.88
C VAL A 120 8.40 -16.25 5.86
N PRO A 121 9.45 -16.25 5.02
CA PRO A 121 10.42 -15.15 5.01
C PRO A 121 9.78 -13.81 4.61
N VAL A 122 8.81 -13.81 3.69
CA VAL A 122 8.11 -12.57 3.33
C VAL A 122 7.25 -12.04 4.46
N ALA A 123 6.49 -12.90 5.15
CA ALA A 123 5.69 -12.48 6.29
C ALA A 123 6.56 -11.88 7.40
N ILE A 124 7.69 -12.53 7.71
CA ILE A 124 8.67 -12.01 8.69
C ILE A 124 9.21 -10.66 8.23
N GLY A 125 9.58 -10.54 6.95
CA GLY A 125 10.03 -9.29 6.36
C GLY A 125 8.98 -8.19 6.55
N ILE A 126 7.72 -8.41 6.14
CA ILE A 126 6.66 -7.41 6.22
C ILE A 126 6.47 -6.93 7.67
N ILE A 127 6.48 -7.85 8.63
CA ILE A 127 6.38 -7.53 10.06
C ILE A 127 7.59 -6.69 10.51
N ALA A 128 8.81 -7.14 10.20
CA ALA A 128 10.04 -6.45 10.59
C ALA A 128 10.12 -5.03 9.99
N THR A 129 9.81 -4.88 8.69
CA THR A 129 9.77 -3.59 8.00
C THR A 129 8.68 -2.68 8.56
N SER A 130 7.51 -3.23 8.91
CA SER A 130 6.43 -2.45 9.54
C SER A 130 6.83 -1.94 10.92
N ILE A 131 7.50 -2.78 11.73
CA ILE A 131 8.06 -2.37 13.02
C ILE A 131 9.14 -1.30 12.83
N PHE A 132 10.05 -1.49 11.86
CA PHE A 132 11.08 -0.50 11.56
C PHE A 132 10.49 0.83 11.09
N ALA A 133 9.43 0.81 10.28
CA ALA A 133 8.71 2.00 9.88
C ALA A 133 8.14 2.76 11.09
N LEU A 134 7.63 2.08 12.12
CA LEU A 134 7.17 2.73 13.35
C LEU A 134 8.29 3.49 14.08
N PHE A 135 9.53 3.03 14.02
CA PHE A 135 10.67 3.76 14.58
C PHE A 135 11.07 4.99 13.75
N LEU A 136 10.71 5.02 12.46
CA LEU A 136 11.02 6.12 11.55
C LEU A 136 9.92 7.19 11.47
N LEU A 137 8.74 6.94 12.05
CA LEU A 137 7.56 7.82 12.04
C LEU A 137 7.36 8.52 13.37
#